data_AF-A0A841L7A6-F1
#
_entry.id   AF-A0A841L7A6-F1
#
_cell.length_a   1.000
_cell.length_b   1.000
_cell.length_c   1.000
_cell.angle_alpha   90.00
_cell.angle_beta   90.00
_cell.angle_gamma   90.00
#
_symmetry.space_group_name_H-M   'P 1'
#
loop_
_entity.id
_entity.type
_entity.pdbx_description
1 polymer ?
#
loop_
_entity_poly.entity_id
_entity_poly.type
_entity_poly.pdbx_seq_one_letter_code
_entity_poly.pdbx_strand_id
1 'polypeptide(L)'
;MPYRFAREAVEARMIEQFHKGERVASHMRGSGNGRHTTTPDNMPSSHRRFADWTIERITRETEAIGPCAALLCEKILADRPHPEQGFRACLGIVRLVKSSGQPRVEAACSRALDIGARTYGSVKSILDKGLDRAADTGPATDRTSDWSVDHPNIRGPRYYH
;
A
#
# COMPACT_ATOMS: atom_id res chain seq x y z
N MET A 1 22.46 3.34 41.49
CA MET A 1 21.53 4.22 42.22
C MET A 1 22.24 4.78 43.44
N PRO A 2 22.16 6.08 43.72
CA PRO A 2 22.76 6.66 44.94
C PRO A 2 22.24 5.93 46.18
N TYR A 3 23.15 5.58 47.10
CA TYR A 3 22.82 4.75 48.27
C TYR A 3 21.72 5.36 49.15
N ARG A 4 21.57 6.68 49.17
CA ARG A 4 20.54 7.42 49.92
C ARG A 4 19.10 7.14 49.47
N PHE A 5 18.91 6.57 48.27
CA PHE A 5 17.60 6.24 47.70
C PHE A 5 17.38 4.72 47.60
N ALA A 6 18.17 3.93 48.33
CA ALA A 6 17.99 2.50 48.37
C ALA A 6 16.59 2.15 48.93
N ARG A 7 15.83 1.33 48.19
CA ARG A 7 14.45 0.92 48.50
C ARG A 7 13.37 1.99 48.29
N GLU A 8 13.71 3.14 47.74
CA GLU A 8 12.72 4.15 47.33
C GLU A 8 12.33 4.01 45.86
N ALA A 9 11.09 4.38 45.53
CA ALA A 9 10.62 4.46 44.15
C ALA A 9 11.23 5.69 43.47
N VAL A 10 11.93 5.49 42.36
CA VAL A 10 12.55 6.57 41.58
C VAL A 10 12.06 6.56 40.13
N GLU A 11 11.85 7.75 39.57
CA GLU A 11 11.42 7.91 38.19
C GLU A 11 12.63 8.20 37.28
N ALA A 12 12.80 7.38 36.23
CA ALA A 12 13.76 7.65 35.17
C ALA A 12 13.03 8.22 33.94
N ARG A 13 13.34 9.48 33.59
CA ARG A 13 12.68 10.23 32.51
C ARG A 13 13.43 10.24 31.18
N MET A 14 14.73 9.95 31.18
CA MET A 14 15.59 10.07 30.01
C MET A 14 16.45 8.82 29.86
N ILE A 15 16.65 8.40 28.61
CA ILE A 15 17.52 7.29 28.23
C ILE A 15 18.63 7.86 27.34
N GLU A 16 19.87 7.60 27.73
CA GLU A 16 21.06 7.92 26.95
C GLU A 16 21.68 6.64 26.39
N GLN A 17 22.16 6.71 25.15
CA GLN A 17 22.83 5.62 24.46
C GLN A 17 24.27 6.01 24.21
N PHE A 18 25.20 5.09 24.51
CA PHE A 18 26.64 5.32 24.38
C PHE A 18 27.28 4.27 23.49
N HIS A 19 28.22 4.70 22.64
CA HIS A 19 29.11 3.81 21.90
C HIS A 19 30.55 4.14 22.29
N LYS A 20 31.27 3.18 22.87
CA LYS A 20 32.69 3.33 23.30
C LYS A 20 32.94 4.55 24.20
N GLY A 21 31.97 4.90 25.06
CA GLY A 21 32.08 6.03 25.98
C GLY A 21 31.64 7.38 25.38
N GLU A 22 31.35 7.45 24.08
CA GLU A 22 30.76 8.62 23.44
C GLU A 22 29.23 8.51 23.45
N ARG A 23 28.54 9.59 23.83
CA ARG A 23 27.07 9.63 23.80
C ARG A 23 26.59 9.79 22.36
N VAL A 24 25.90 8.78 21.85
CA VAL A 24 25.41 8.75 20.46
C VAL A 24 23.94 9.16 20.33
N ALA A 25 23.14 9.04 21.38
CA ALA A 25 21.74 9.46 21.38
C ALA A 25 21.21 9.73 22.79
N SER A 26 20.20 10.60 22.93
CA SER A 26 19.47 10.82 24.18
C SER A 26 18.01 11.16 23.89
N HIS A 27 17.08 10.44 24.52
CA HIS A 27 15.64 10.63 24.32
C HIS A 27 14.87 10.50 25.62
N MET A 28 13.71 11.16 25.69
CA MET A 28 12.75 10.94 26.77
C MET A 28 12.29 9.49 26.76
N ARG A 29 12.24 8.87 27.93
CA ARG A 29 11.73 7.51 28.10
C ARG A 29 10.24 7.50 27.80
N GLY A 30 9.83 6.77 26.78
CA GLY A 30 8.41 6.56 26.47
C GLY A 30 7.70 5.84 27.61
N SER A 31 6.40 6.14 27.78
CA SER A 31 5.54 5.43 28.75
C SER A 31 5.55 3.92 28.46
N GLY A 32 5.57 3.10 29.50
CA GLY A 32 5.95 1.68 29.54
C GLY A 32 5.08 0.69 28.73
N ASN A 33 4.37 1.14 27.71
CA ASN A 33 3.38 0.37 26.97
C ASN A 33 4.01 -0.50 25.85
N GLY A 34 5.30 -0.84 25.96
CA GLY A 34 6.00 -1.69 24.98
C GLY A 34 6.08 -1.13 23.55
N ARG A 35 5.78 0.16 23.35
CA ARG A 35 5.81 0.81 22.04
C ARG A 35 7.23 1.25 21.68
N HIS A 36 7.64 0.96 20.45
CA HIS A 36 8.89 1.45 19.89
C HIS A 36 8.79 2.97 19.66
N THR A 37 9.81 3.72 20.06
CA THR A 37 9.95 5.14 19.77
C THR A 37 11.24 5.33 18.99
N THR A 38 11.15 5.74 17.73
CA THR A 38 12.31 6.03 16.88
C THR A 38 12.31 7.51 16.56
N THR A 39 13.34 8.20 16.99
CA THR A 39 13.59 9.60 16.66
C THR A 39 14.02 9.72 15.19
N PRO A 40 13.49 10.68 14.42
CA PRO A 40 13.81 10.83 13.00
C PRO A 40 15.32 10.94 12.71
N ASP A 41 16.08 11.55 13.62
CA ASP A 41 17.54 11.71 13.51
C ASP A 41 18.32 10.38 13.52
N ASN A 42 17.75 9.35 14.17
CA ASN A 42 18.35 8.01 14.24
C ASN A 42 17.89 7.10 13.11
N MET A 43 17.07 7.60 12.18
CA MET A 43 16.49 6.79 11.13
C MET A 43 17.49 6.62 9.95
N PRO A 44 17.76 5.38 9.50
CA PRO A 44 18.61 5.13 8.33
C PRO A 44 18.11 5.90 7.09
N SER A 45 19.04 6.32 6.23
CA SER A 45 18.74 7.18 5.05
C SER A 45 17.73 6.56 4.07
N SER A 46 17.72 5.23 3.94
CA SER A 46 16.74 4.49 3.14
C SER A 46 15.31 4.62 3.69
N HIS A 47 15.15 4.71 5.01
CA HIS A 47 13.86 4.95 5.66
C HIS A 47 13.44 6.43 5.58
N ARG A 48 14.39 7.38 5.63
CA ARG A 48 14.12 8.81 5.43
C ARG A 48 13.52 9.14 4.06
N ARG A 49 13.97 8.46 2.99
CA ARG A 49 13.40 8.63 1.63
C ARG A 49 11.91 8.26 1.52
N PHE A 50 11.42 7.41 2.42
CA PHE A 50 10.00 7.06 2.52
C PHE A 50 9.28 7.84 3.63
N ALA A 51 10.00 8.52 4.51
CA ALA A 51 9.43 9.25 5.65
C ALA A 51 8.54 10.42 5.22
N ASP A 52 8.78 11.01 4.05
CA ASP A 52 7.93 12.08 3.50
C ASP A 52 6.62 11.57 2.87
N TRP A 53 6.41 10.25 2.77
CA TRP A 53 5.21 9.64 2.23
C TRP A 53 4.26 9.27 3.37
N THR A 54 3.28 10.14 3.58
CA THR A 54 2.15 9.90 4.49
C THR A 54 0.91 9.48 3.69
N ILE A 55 -0.10 8.93 4.37
CA ILE A 55 -1.38 8.58 3.76
C ILE A 55 -2.00 9.82 3.11
N GLU A 56 -1.99 10.96 3.79
CA GLU A 56 -2.55 12.22 3.31
C GLU A 56 -1.87 12.70 2.01
N ARG A 57 -0.55 12.55 1.93
CA ARG A 57 0.18 12.88 0.71
C ARG A 57 -0.19 11.94 -0.44
N ILE A 58 -0.25 10.63 -0.18
CA ILE A 58 -0.62 9.64 -1.20
C ILE A 58 -2.02 9.97 -1.73
N THR A 59 -2.99 10.19 -0.84
CA THR A 59 -4.37 10.55 -1.19
C THR A 59 -4.39 11.79 -2.09
N ARG A 60 -3.72 12.89 -1.67
CA ARG A 60 -3.64 14.12 -2.46
C ARG A 60 -3.05 13.90 -3.86
N GLU A 61 -1.96 13.14 -3.95
CA GLU A 61 -1.30 12.89 -5.25
C GLU A 61 -2.15 12.00 -6.15
N THR A 62 -2.91 11.06 -5.60
CA THR A 62 -3.80 10.19 -6.38
C THR A 62 -5.09 10.88 -6.79
N GLU A 63 -5.65 11.75 -5.95
CA GLU A 63 -6.81 12.60 -6.30
C GLU A 63 -6.46 13.55 -7.44
N ALA A 64 -5.23 14.06 -7.48
CA ALA A 64 -4.74 14.88 -8.57
C ALA A 64 -4.70 14.12 -9.91
N ILE A 65 -4.66 12.78 -9.90
CA ILE A 65 -4.76 11.93 -11.09
C ILE A 65 -6.22 11.77 -11.48
N GLY A 66 -7.05 11.34 -10.52
CA GLY A 66 -8.50 11.19 -10.67
C GLY A 66 -9.14 10.30 -9.60
N PRO A 67 -10.48 10.24 -9.57
CA PRO A 67 -11.24 9.52 -8.54
C PRO A 67 -10.97 8.01 -8.51
N CYS A 68 -10.80 7.36 -9.66
CA CYS A 68 -10.52 5.92 -9.72
C CYS A 68 -9.11 5.60 -9.23
N ALA A 69 -8.12 6.43 -9.54
CA ALA A 69 -6.77 6.28 -9.00
C ALA A 69 -6.75 6.44 -7.48
N ALA A 70 -7.46 7.43 -6.94
CA ALA A 70 -7.61 7.63 -5.49
C ALA A 70 -8.26 6.42 -4.82
N LEU A 71 -9.41 5.97 -5.32
CA LEU A 71 -10.14 4.83 -4.78
C LEU A 71 -9.33 3.53 -4.84
N LEU A 72 -8.58 3.30 -5.93
CA LEU A 72 -7.72 2.13 -6.04
C LEU A 72 -6.61 2.13 -4.99
N CYS A 73 -5.94 3.28 -4.81
CA CYS A 73 -4.89 3.41 -3.81
C CYS A 73 -5.44 3.27 -2.39
N GLU A 74 -6.60 3.83 -2.09
CA GLU A 74 -7.30 3.62 -0.82
C GLU A 74 -7.52 2.12 -0.54
N LYS A 75 -8.06 1.37 -1.52
CA LYS A 75 -8.27 -0.08 -1.38
C LYS A 75 -6.97 -0.85 -1.19
N ILE A 76 -5.91 -0.46 -1.90
CA ILE A 76 -4.58 -1.09 -1.75
C ILE A 76 -4.04 -0.91 -0.33
N LEU A 77 -4.23 0.27 0.28
CA LEU A 77 -3.80 0.54 1.64
C LEU A 77 -4.66 -0.21 2.67
N ALA A 78 -5.97 -0.25 2.46
CA ALA A 78 -6.94 -0.90 3.35
C ALA A 78 -6.83 -2.44 3.36
N ASP A 79 -6.45 -3.07 2.24
CA ASP A 79 -6.28 -4.53 2.15
C ASP A 79 -5.05 -5.05 2.91
N ARG A 80 -4.19 -4.17 3.43
CA ARG A 80 -2.97 -4.53 4.14
C ARG A 80 -3.16 -4.41 5.65
N PRO A 81 -2.58 -5.32 6.47
CA PRO A 81 -2.59 -5.18 7.93
C PRO A 81 -1.95 -3.88 8.43
N HIS A 82 -0.99 -3.35 7.66
CA HIS A 82 -0.34 -2.07 7.91
C HIS A 82 -0.32 -1.26 6.59
N PRO A 83 -0.89 -0.05 6.56
CA PRO A 83 -1.03 0.73 5.32
C PRO A 83 0.31 1.08 4.67
N GLU A 84 1.38 1.20 5.46
CA GLU A 84 2.74 1.48 5.01
C GLU A 84 3.25 0.43 4.01
N GLN A 85 2.71 -0.80 4.07
CA GLN A 85 3.04 -1.88 3.14
C GLN A 85 2.49 -1.62 1.73
N GLY A 86 1.43 -0.81 1.60
CA GLY A 86 0.83 -0.42 0.33
C GLY A 86 1.45 0.83 -0.30
N PHE A 87 2.30 1.57 0.43
CA PHE A 87 2.86 2.85 -0.03
C PHE A 87 3.66 2.71 -1.34
N ARG A 88 4.47 1.64 -1.45
CA ARG A 88 5.25 1.40 -2.67
C ARG A 88 4.38 1.14 -3.90
N ALA A 89 3.24 0.47 -3.73
CA ALA A 89 2.32 0.21 -4.81
C ALA A 89 1.63 1.50 -5.28
N CYS A 90 1.12 2.30 -4.34
CA CYS A 90 0.49 3.59 -4.63
C CYS A 90 1.47 4.55 -5.31
N LEU A 91 2.70 4.65 -4.80
CA LEU A 91 3.75 5.46 -5.40
C LEU A 91 4.13 4.97 -6.81
N GLY A 92 4.13 3.66 -7.02
CA GLY A 92 4.29 3.07 -8.34
C GLY A 92 3.23 3.55 -9.32
N ILE A 93 1.97 3.57 -8.89
CA ILE A 93 0.83 4.05 -9.70
C ILE A 93 1.00 5.54 -10.04
N VAL A 94 1.31 6.38 -9.06
CA VAL A 94 1.55 7.82 -9.28
C VAL A 94 2.67 8.05 -10.31
N ARG A 95 3.74 7.26 -10.24
CA ARG A 95 4.87 7.37 -11.19
C ARG A 95 4.51 6.98 -12.63
N LEU A 96 3.48 6.16 -12.85
CA LEU A 96 3.03 5.79 -14.21
C LEU A 96 2.50 7.00 -14.98
N VAL A 97 2.06 8.06 -14.30
CA VAL A 97 1.59 9.31 -14.92
C VAL A 97 2.69 9.91 -15.80
N LYS A 98 3.95 9.83 -15.38
CA LYS A 98 5.09 10.36 -16.14
C LYS A 98 5.31 9.63 -17.48
N SER A 99 5.07 8.33 -17.53
CA SER A 99 5.29 7.53 -18.74
C SER A 99 4.05 7.39 -19.62
N SER A 100 2.87 7.31 -19.01
CA SER A 100 1.61 6.98 -19.70
C SER A 100 0.64 8.15 -19.81
N GLY A 101 0.86 9.23 -19.05
CA GLY A 101 -0.05 10.36 -18.97
C GLY A 101 -1.21 10.12 -18.00
N GLN A 102 -1.68 11.21 -17.39
CA GLN A 102 -2.73 11.18 -16.37
C GLN A 102 -4.05 10.53 -16.84
N PRO A 103 -4.61 10.86 -18.02
CA PRO A 103 -5.91 10.31 -18.44
C PRO A 103 -5.88 8.79 -18.62
N ARG A 104 -4.74 8.25 -19.10
CA ARG A 104 -4.57 6.82 -19.31
C ARG A 104 -4.42 6.06 -18.00
N VAL A 105 -3.69 6.64 -17.04
CA VAL A 105 -3.54 6.03 -15.71
C VAL A 105 -4.89 5.97 -15.00
N GLU A 106 -5.68 7.04 -15.09
CA GLU A 106 -7.03 7.07 -14.51
C GLU A 106 -7.95 5.99 -15.13
N ALA A 107 -7.97 5.88 -16.47
CA ALA A 107 -8.72 4.83 -17.16
C ALA A 107 -8.24 3.41 -16.80
N ALA A 108 -6.92 3.22 -16.65
CA ALA A 108 -6.36 1.96 -16.21
C ALA A 108 -6.75 1.61 -14.77
N CYS A 109 -6.78 2.59 -13.87
CA CYS A 109 -7.24 2.42 -12.49
C CYS A 109 -8.73 2.08 -12.44
N SER A 110 -9.57 2.74 -13.25
CA SER A 110 -10.98 2.37 -13.40
C SER A 110 -11.13 0.91 -13.81
N ARG A 111 -10.44 0.49 -14.88
CA ARG A 111 -10.51 -0.90 -15.35
C ARG A 111 -9.97 -1.89 -14.32
N ALA A 112 -8.94 -1.53 -13.56
CA ALA A 112 -8.41 -2.36 -12.49
C ALA A 112 -9.45 -2.56 -11.37
N LEU A 113 -10.18 -1.49 -11.00
CA LEU A 113 -11.28 -1.56 -10.04
C LEU A 113 -12.42 -2.47 -10.54
N ASP A 114 -12.80 -2.36 -11.82
CA ASP A 114 -13.88 -3.14 -12.43
C ASP A 114 -13.60 -4.65 -12.35
N ILE A 115 -12.35 -5.06 -12.57
CA ILE A 115 -11.94 -6.47 -12.49
C ILE A 115 -11.48 -6.90 -11.08
N GLY A 116 -11.59 -6.02 -10.08
CA GLY A 116 -11.16 -6.27 -8.71
C GLY A 116 -9.65 -6.39 -8.51
N ALA A 117 -8.84 -5.95 -9.47
CA ALA A 117 -7.39 -6.01 -9.40
C ALA A 117 -6.80 -4.83 -8.61
N ARG A 118 -6.19 -5.12 -7.46
CA ARG A 118 -5.66 -4.11 -6.52
C ARG A 118 -4.15 -4.18 -6.39
N THR A 119 -3.44 -4.20 -7.52
CA THR A 119 -1.98 -4.21 -7.53
C THR A 119 -1.42 -3.26 -8.58
N TYR A 120 -0.25 -2.68 -8.28
CA TYR A 120 0.51 -1.91 -9.27
C TYR A 120 0.80 -2.71 -10.54
N GLY A 121 1.13 -4.00 -10.41
CA GLY A 121 1.43 -4.86 -11.56
C GLY A 121 0.24 -5.01 -12.50
N SER A 122 -0.98 -5.07 -11.97
CA SER A 122 -2.21 -5.10 -12.77
C SER A 122 -2.43 -3.80 -13.54
N VAL A 123 -2.30 -2.64 -12.88
CA VAL A 123 -2.44 -1.32 -13.53
C VAL A 123 -1.39 -1.16 -14.64
N LYS A 124 -0.13 -1.53 -14.35
CA LYS A 124 0.94 -1.50 -15.34
C LYS A 124 0.63 -2.41 -16.54
N SER A 125 0.18 -3.64 -16.30
CA SER A 125 -0.20 -4.59 -17.35
C SER A 125 -1.36 -4.08 -18.21
N ILE A 126 -2.35 -3.41 -17.62
CA ILE A 126 -3.46 -2.77 -18.34
C ILE A 126 -2.92 -1.69 -19.28
N LEU A 127 -2.02 -0.83 -18.81
CA LEU A 127 -1.42 0.23 -19.62
C LEU A 127 -0.51 -0.30 -20.73
N ASP A 128 0.34 -1.29 -20.41
CA ASP A 128 1.29 -1.91 -21.34
C ASP A 128 0.55 -2.61 -22.49
N LYS A 129 -0.60 -3.24 -22.19
CA LYS A 129 -1.47 -3.91 -23.17
C LYS A 129 -2.50 -2.98 -23.82
N GLY A 130 -2.53 -1.70 -23.45
CA GLY A 130 -3.49 -0.72 -23.98
C GLY A 130 -4.95 -1.01 -23.63
N LEU A 131 -5.21 -1.82 -22.60
CA LEU A 131 -6.56 -2.21 -22.17
C LEU A 131 -7.32 -1.03 -21.53
N ASP A 132 -6.61 0.04 -21.15
CA ASP A 132 -7.16 1.32 -20.69
C ASP A 132 -7.94 2.06 -21.78
N ARG A 133 -7.63 1.79 -23.06
CA ARG A 133 -8.25 2.45 -24.22
C ARG A 133 -9.43 1.68 -24.79
N ALA A 134 -9.66 0.46 -24.30
CA ALA A 134 -10.79 -0.36 -24.70
C ALA A 134 -12.03 0.06 -23.90
N ALA A 135 -12.57 1.24 -24.20
CA ALA A 135 -13.87 1.69 -23.70
C ALA A 135 -14.87 1.71 -24.87
N ASP A 136 -15.82 0.76 -24.80
CA ASP A 136 -17.23 0.78 -25.27
C ASP A 136 -17.68 -0.57 -25.83
N THR A 137 -17.95 -1.50 -24.92
CA THR A 137 -19.00 -2.51 -25.17
C THR A 137 -19.89 -2.60 -23.93
N GLY A 138 -20.50 -1.46 -23.58
CA GLY A 138 -21.68 -1.34 -22.71
C GLY A 138 -21.60 -1.97 -21.31
N PRO A 139 -22.65 -1.80 -20.49
CA PRO A 139 -22.83 -2.66 -19.33
C PRO A 139 -22.96 -4.10 -19.84
N ALA A 140 -22.28 -5.04 -19.20
CA ALA A 140 -22.59 -6.46 -19.34
C ALA A 140 -23.95 -6.74 -18.65
N THR A 141 -25.02 -6.11 -19.14
CA THR A 141 -26.37 -6.67 -18.99
C THR A 141 -26.44 -7.86 -19.93
N ASP A 142 -26.53 -9.03 -19.32
CA ASP A 142 -26.87 -10.29 -19.95
C ASP A 142 -25.84 -10.89 -20.93
N ARG A 143 -24.85 -11.57 -20.36
CA ARG A 143 -24.31 -12.77 -21.02
C ARG A 143 -24.67 -14.00 -20.20
N THR A 144 -25.96 -14.32 -20.14
CA THR A 144 -26.39 -15.71 -20.24
C THR A 144 -26.15 -16.24 -21.66
N SER A 145 -24.93 -16.08 -22.17
CA SER A 145 -24.48 -16.87 -23.30
C SER A 145 -24.17 -18.25 -22.73
N ASP A 146 -25.15 -19.14 -22.89
CA ASP A 146 -24.99 -20.53 -23.29
C ASP A 146 -23.65 -20.77 -24.01
N TRP A 147 -22.58 -20.93 -23.23
CA TRP A 147 -21.37 -21.59 -23.69
C TRP A 147 -21.50 -23.04 -23.25
N SER A 148 -22.29 -23.79 -23.99
CA SER A 148 -22.09 -25.22 -24.07
C SER A 148 -20.67 -25.42 -24.61
N VAL A 149 -19.71 -25.62 -23.70
CA VAL A 149 -18.33 -25.99 -24.03
C VAL A 149 -18.42 -27.38 -24.65
N ASP A 150 -18.54 -27.43 -25.98
CA ASP A 150 -18.57 -28.68 -26.72
C ASP A 150 -17.12 -29.18 -26.82
N HIS A 151 -16.68 -29.87 -25.76
CA HIS A 151 -15.39 -30.54 -25.72
C HIS A 151 -15.64 -32.04 -25.71
N PRO A 152 -14.96 -32.83 -26.57
CA PRO A 152 -15.17 -34.28 -26.71
C PRO A 152 -14.86 -35.11 -25.46
N ASN A 153 -14.54 -34.47 -24.33
CA ASN A 153 -14.11 -35.13 -23.10
C ASN A 153 -14.89 -34.66 -21.86
N ILE A 154 -15.93 -33.83 -22.02
CA ILE A 154 -16.84 -33.50 -20.92
C ILE A 154 -17.94 -34.56 -20.89
N ARG A 155 -17.87 -35.45 -19.89
CA ARG A 155 -18.89 -36.49 -19.67
C ARG A 155 -19.95 -35.95 -18.72
N GLY A 156 -21.20 -35.99 -19.16
CA GLY A 156 -22.33 -35.45 -18.42
C GLY A 156 -22.73 -36.26 -17.17
N PRO A 157 -23.67 -35.74 -16.35
CA PRO A 157 -24.05 -36.30 -15.06
C PRO A 157 -24.60 -37.73 -15.11
N ARG A 158 -25.00 -38.21 -16.29
CA ARG A 158 -25.48 -39.59 -16.52
C ARG A 158 -24.35 -40.65 -16.45
N TYR A 159 -23.09 -40.25 -16.28
CA TYR A 159 -21.95 -41.16 -16.27
C TYR A 159 -21.58 -41.68 -14.86
N TYR A 160 -22.10 -41.06 -13.79
CA TYR A 160 -21.93 -41.56 -12.42
C TYR A 160 -23.22 -42.26 -11.99
N HIS A 161 -23.17 -43.59 -11.89
CA HIS A 161 -24.16 -44.43 -11.21
C HIS A 161 -23.56 -44.97 -9.92
#